data_AF-A0A5J5CZK8-F1
#
_entry.id   AF-A0A5J5CZK8-F1
#
_cell.length_a   1.000
_cell.length_b   1.000
_cell.length_c   1.000
_cell.angle_alpha   90.00
_cell.angle_beta   90.00
_cell.angle_gamma   90.00
#
_symmetry.space_group_name_H-M   'P 1'
#
loop_
_entity.id
_entity.type
_entity.pdbx_description
1 polymer ?
#
loop_
_entity_poly.entity_id
_entity_poly.type
_entity_poly.pdbx_seq_one_letter_code
_entity_poly.pdbx_strand_id
1 'polypeptide(L)'
;RGYEDFRVLDKHLHLCIYDRRFSQLPELPRLDSLTDQSETVSQMLLAYLSRLSAIADNKINCGPALTWMEVDNKGNHLLVHEESSINVPAIAAAHVIKRYIAQASDELSFEVGDIVSVIDMPPKEDTTWWRGKHGFQ
;
A
#
# COMPACT_ATOMS: atom_id res chain seq x y z
N ARG A 1 -8.26 3.12 5.09
CA ARG A 1 -8.07 1.90 5.92
C ARG A 1 -9.41 1.51 6.54
N GLY A 2 -9.90 0.29 6.30
CA GLY A 2 -11.13 -0.27 6.85
C GLY A 2 -10.90 -1.21 8.04
N TYR A 3 -11.96 -1.82 8.57
CA TYR A 3 -11.90 -2.70 9.75
C TYR A 3 -10.95 -3.91 9.58
N GLU A 4 -10.99 -4.56 8.42
CA GLU A 4 -10.09 -5.69 8.14
C GLU A 4 -8.62 -5.26 8.11
N ASP A 5 -8.30 -4.02 7.71
CA ASP A 5 -6.94 -3.49 7.77
C ASP A 5 -6.44 -3.41 9.22
N PHE A 6 -7.30 -3.03 10.17
CA PHE A 6 -6.96 -3.02 11.60
C PHE A 6 -6.70 -4.43 12.13
N ARG A 7 -7.43 -5.44 11.66
CA ARG A 7 -7.21 -6.83 12.04
C ARG A 7 -5.87 -7.36 11.52
N VAL A 8 -5.50 -6.96 10.30
CA VAL A 8 -4.18 -7.25 9.74
C VAL A 8 -3.09 -6.59 10.59
N LEU A 9 -3.24 -5.32 10.97
CA LEU A 9 -2.30 -4.65 11.87
C LEU A 9 -2.19 -5.40 13.21
N ASP A 10 -3.32 -5.74 13.84
CA ASP A 10 -3.34 -6.46 15.11
C ASP A 10 -2.56 -7.77 15.06
N LYS A 11 -2.74 -8.54 13.97
CA LYS A 11 -1.98 -9.76 13.74
C LYS A 11 -0.48 -9.49 13.67
N HIS A 12 -0.04 -8.45 12.95
CA HIS A 12 1.39 -8.13 12.81
C HIS A 12 2.00 -7.61 14.11
N LEU A 13 1.26 -6.81 14.88
CA LEU A 13 1.67 -6.36 16.22
C LEU A 13 1.92 -7.57 17.12
N HIS A 14 1.03 -8.56 17.10
CA HIS A 14 1.13 -9.74 17.96
C HIS A 14 2.09 -10.82 17.48
N LEU A 15 2.45 -10.83 16.20
CA LEU A 15 3.47 -11.73 15.66
C LEU A 15 4.89 -11.24 15.92
N CYS A 16 5.11 -9.93 15.89
CA CYS A 16 6.47 -9.38 15.79
C CYS A 16 6.87 -8.42 16.91
N ILE A 17 5.92 -7.79 17.63
CA ILE A 17 6.23 -6.69 18.54
C ILE A 17 5.78 -6.99 19.96
N TYR A 18 4.51 -7.34 20.15
CA TYR A 18 3.91 -7.52 21.47
C TYR A 18 3.38 -8.94 21.65
N ASP A 19 3.71 -9.58 22.76
CA ASP A 19 2.98 -10.77 23.17
C ASP A 19 1.58 -10.33 23.67
N ARG A 20 0.54 -10.99 23.14
CA ARG A 20 -0.87 -10.70 23.41
C ARG A 20 -1.23 -10.75 24.90
N ARG A 21 -0.52 -11.57 25.68
CA ARG A 21 -0.72 -11.71 27.13
C ARG A 21 -0.29 -10.45 27.89
N PHE A 22 0.63 -9.67 27.33
CA PHE A 22 1.21 -8.48 27.96
C PHE A 22 0.76 -7.17 27.32
N SER A 23 0.41 -7.18 26.03
CA SER A 23 -0.09 -6.01 25.31
C SER A 23 -1.40 -5.48 25.92
N GLN A 24 -2.26 -6.40 26.38
CA GLN A 24 -3.63 -6.11 26.81
C GLN A 24 -4.45 -5.40 25.71
N LEU A 25 -4.08 -5.58 24.44
CA LEU A 25 -4.83 -5.06 23.32
C LEU A 25 -6.15 -5.85 23.15
N PRO A 26 -7.29 -5.17 22.96
CA PRO A 26 -8.56 -5.82 22.67
C PRO A 26 -8.46 -6.71 21.42
N GLU A 27 -9.09 -7.89 21.45
CA GLU A 27 -9.17 -8.74 20.26
C GLU A 27 -10.20 -8.19 19.28
N LEU A 28 -9.82 -8.11 18.00
CA LEU A 28 -10.70 -7.66 16.93
C LEU A 28 -11.39 -8.88 16.26
N PRO A 29 -12.69 -9.14 16.55
CA PRO A 29 -13.43 -10.28 15.99
C PRO A 29 -13.60 -10.20 14.47
N ARG A 30 -14.07 -11.28 13.85
CA ARG A 30 -14.37 -11.28 12.40
C ARG A 30 -15.64 -10.47 12.12
N LEU A 31 -15.67 -9.81 10.95
CA LEU A 31 -16.82 -9.02 10.52
C LEU A 31 -18.13 -9.83 10.45
N ASP A 32 -18.06 -11.12 10.08
CA ASP A 32 -19.22 -12.03 10.06
C ASP A 32 -19.91 -12.17 11.43
N SER A 33 -19.18 -11.89 12.51
CA SER A 33 -19.70 -11.92 13.89
C SER A 33 -20.28 -10.57 14.35
N LEU A 34 -20.12 -9.52 13.54
CA LEU A 34 -20.52 -8.15 13.83
C LEU A 34 -21.75 -7.78 13.00
N THR A 35 -22.90 -8.38 13.33
CA THR A 35 -24.18 -8.01 12.73
C THR A 35 -24.59 -6.61 13.19
N ASP A 36 -24.44 -5.63 12.31
CA ASP A 36 -25.13 -4.33 12.30
C ASP A 36 -24.81 -3.33 13.44
N GLN A 37 -23.54 -3.22 13.85
CA GLN A 37 -23.13 -2.30 14.93
C GLN A 37 -21.92 -1.43 14.58
N SER A 38 -22.06 -0.57 13.56
CA SER A 38 -21.03 0.41 13.18
C SER A 38 -20.51 1.22 14.38
N GLU A 39 -21.42 1.65 15.26
CA GLU A 39 -21.08 2.42 16.46
C GLU A 39 -20.24 1.62 17.47
N THR A 40 -20.57 0.34 17.67
CA THR A 40 -19.80 -0.58 18.54
C THR A 40 -18.40 -0.84 17.98
N VAL A 41 -18.27 -0.96 16.66
CA VAL A 41 -16.97 -1.12 16.00
C VAL A 41 -16.10 0.13 16.21
N SER A 42 -16.66 1.32 16.03
CA SER A 42 -15.93 2.57 16.28
C SER A 42 -15.44 2.68 17.73
N GLN A 43 -16.29 2.39 18.72
CA GLN A 43 -15.90 2.41 20.13
C GLN A 43 -14.80 1.39 20.45
N MET A 44 -14.89 0.18 19.89
CA MET A 44 -13.87 -0.85 20.04
C MET A 44 -12.54 -0.44 19.43
N LEU A 45 -12.54 0.12 18.21
CA LEU A 45 -11.32 0.61 17.56
C LEU A 45 -10.70 1.79 18.32
N LEU A 46 -11.51 2.68 18.89
CA LEU A 46 -11.02 3.77 19.74
C LEU A 46 -10.34 3.22 21.00
N ALA A 47 -10.96 2.25 21.68
CA ALA A 47 -10.35 1.60 22.85
C ALA A 47 -9.04 0.89 22.48
N TYR A 48 -9.03 0.20 21.33
CA TYR A 48 -7.84 -0.45 20.79
C TYR A 48 -6.70 0.53 20.55
N LEU A 49 -6.97 1.62 19.82
CA LEU A 49 -5.97 2.64 19.49
C LEU A 49 -5.49 3.40 20.72
N SER A 50 -6.38 3.68 21.68
CA SER A 50 -6.01 4.29 22.96
C SER A 50 -5.02 3.41 23.71
N ARG A 51 -5.29 2.10 23.80
CA ARG A 51 -4.37 1.15 24.43
C ARG A 51 -3.07 1.03 23.66
N LEU A 52 -3.13 0.93 22.33
CA LEU A 52 -1.95 0.86 21.48
C LEU A 52 -1.05 2.07 21.69
N SER A 53 -1.61 3.28 21.70
CA SER A 53 -0.88 4.52 21.96
C SER A 53 -0.18 4.52 23.33
N ALA A 54 -0.82 3.96 24.37
CA ALA A 54 -0.23 3.87 25.70
C ALA A 54 0.96 2.88 25.79
N ILE A 55 1.03 1.90 24.91
CA ILE A 55 2.12 0.90 24.86
C ILE A 55 3.10 1.14 23.71
N ALA A 56 2.78 2.04 22.79
CA ALA A 56 3.56 2.42 21.63
C ALA A 56 4.79 3.21 22.08
N ASP A 57 5.80 2.47 22.51
CA ASP A 57 7.15 2.97 22.72
C ASP A 57 7.97 2.80 21.41
N ASN A 58 9.25 3.16 21.44
CA ASN A 58 10.20 3.03 20.32
C ASN A 58 10.52 1.57 19.93
N LYS A 59 9.65 0.62 20.32
CA LYS A 59 9.71 -0.83 20.07
C LYS A 59 8.91 -1.25 18.84
N ILE A 60 8.05 -0.38 18.31
CA ILE A 60 7.34 -0.65 17.04
C ILE A 60 8.34 -0.47 15.90
N ASN A 61 9.00 -1.56 15.53
CA ASN A 61 10.01 -1.57 14.47
C ASN A 61 9.78 -2.65 13.41
N CYS A 62 8.64 -3.37 13.48
CA CYS A 62 8.36 -4.40 12.49
C CYS A 62 7.91 -3.75 11.17
N GLY A 63 8.54 -4.16 10.07
CA GLY A 63 8.28 -3.60 8.73
C GLY A 63 6.78 -3.56 8.39
N PRO A 64 6.02 -4.66 8.53
CA PRO A 64 4.59 -4.64 8.21
C PRO A 64 3.74 -3.66 9.02
N ALA A 65 4.03 -3.47 10.32
CA ALA A 65 3.30 -2.49 11.13
C ALA A 65 3.71 -1.05 10.76
N LEU A 66 4.99 -0.81 10.50
CA LEU A 66 5.51 0.48 10.05
C LEU A 66 4.95 0.86 8.67
N THR A 67 4.94 -0.07 7.71
CA THR A 67 4.31 0.10 6.40
C THR A 67 2.81 0.35 6.54
N TRP A 68 2.12 -0.45 7.38
CA TRP A 68 0.71 -0.21 7.66
C TRP A 68 0.50 1.19 8.21
N MET A 69 1.38 1.68 9.10
CA MET A 69 1.29 3.03 9.68
C MET A 69 1.76 4.13 8.71
N GLU A 70 2.32 3.78 7.55
CA GLU A 70 3.00 4.67 6.61
C GLU A 70 4.11 5.49 7.27
N VAL A 71 4.89 4.87 8.15
CA VAL A 71 6.03 5.52 8.81
C VAL A 71 7.29 4.69 8.70
N ASP A 72 8.45 5.35 8.63
CA ASP A 72 9.75 4.70 8.74
C ASP A 72 10.09 4.38 10.20
N ASN A 73 11.22 3.72 10.43
CA ASN A 73 11.70 3.38 11.78
C ASN A 73 12.19 4.60 12.59
N LYS A 74 12.15 5.81 12.03
CA LYS A 74 12.45 7.08 12.68
C LYS A 74 11.18 7.92 12.92
N GLY A 75 10.00 7.40 12.55
CA GLY A 75 8.72 8.09 12.69
C GLY A 75 8.44 9.12 11.59
N ASN A 76 9.23 9.14 10.50
CA ASN A 76 8.92 9.98 9.35
C ASN A 76 7.84 9.32 8.51
N HIS A 77 6.91 10.10 7.96
CA HIS A 77 5.91 9.58 7.03
C HIS A 77 6.62 9.00 5.80
N LEU A 78 6.31 7.76 5.46
CA LEU A 78 6.75 7.15 4.22
C LEU A 78 6.10 7.96 3.10
N LEU A 79 6.92 8.58 2.25
CA LEU A 79 6.48 9.13 0.99
C LEU A 79 6.09 7.96 0.08
N VAL A 80 4.90 7.41 0.30
CA VAL A 80 4.29 6.43 -0.59
C VAL A 80 3.90 7.20 -1.84
N HIS A 81 4.86 7.35 -2.76
CA HIS A 81 4.52 7.73 -4.13
C HIS A 81 3.66 6.60 -4.69
N GLU A 82 2.36 6.85 -4.81
CA GLU A 82 1.36 5.86 -5.27
C GLU A 82 1.68 5.25 -6.64
N GLU A 83 2.64 5.79 -7.42
CA GLU A 83 2.88 5.32 -8.78
C GLU A 83 4.36 5.28 -9.18
N SER A 84 5.27 4.96 -8.25
CA SER A 84 6.66 4.68 -8.67
C SER A 84 6.77 3.29 -9.31
N SER A 85 6.32 3.20 -10.56
CA SER A 85 6.55 2.08 -11.49
C SER A 85 8.04 1.78 -11.74
N ILE A 86 8.93 2.57 -11.15
CA ILE A 86 10.38 2.45 -11.15
C ILE A 86 10.80 1.02 -10.80
N ASN A 87 10.20 0.44 -9.76
CA ASN A 87 10.58 -0.88 -9.23
C ASN A 87 9.82 -2.05 -9.88
N VAL A 88 8.86 -1.78 -10.78
CA VAL A 88 8.13 -2.85 -11.49
C VAL A 88 9.02 -3.36 -12.63
N PRO A 89 9.30 -4.67 -12.71
CA PRO A 89 10.11 -5.23 -13.79
C PRO A 89 9.40 -5.05 -15.14
N ALA A 90 10.18 -4.86 -16.21
CA ALA A 90 9.63 -4.81 -17.55
C ALA A 90 9.19 -6.24 -17.98
N ILE A 91 7.98 -6.35 -18.53
CA ILE A 91 7.43 -7.58 -19.09
C ILE A 91 7.69 -7.70 -20.60
N ALA A 92 7.88 -6.56 -21.28
CA ALA A 92 8.19 -6.49 -22.70
C ALA A 92 8.91 -5.18 -23.04
N ALA A 93 9.45 -5.12 -24.26
CA ALA A 93 9.96 -3.88 -24.86
C ALA A 93 9.10 -3.52 -26.07
N ALA A 94 8.72 -2.26 -26.19
CA ALA A 94 7.98 -1.72 -27.33
C ALA A 94 8.85 -0.75 -28.11
N HIS A 95 8.79 -0.83 -29.44
CA HIS A 95 9.45 0.11 -30.33
C HIS A 95 8.45 1.14 -30.84
N VAL A 96 8.80 2.41 -30.68
CA VAL A 96 7.94 3.53 -31.05
C VAL A 96 8.00 3.76 -32.56
N ILE A 97 6.90 3.45 -33.24
CA ILE A 97 6.74 3.64 -34.70
C ILE A 97 6.11 5.00 -35.06
N LYS A 98 5.53 5.69 -34.08
CA LYS A 98 4.86 6.98 -34.27
C LYS A 98 5.11 7.87 -33.06
N ARG A 99 5.55 9.10 -33.31
CA ARG A 99 5.74 10.13 -32.28
C ARG A 99 4.44 10.38 -31.53
N TYR A 100 4.53 10.49 -30.22
CA TYR A 100 3.42 10.84 -29.34
C TYR A 100 3.89 11.85 -28.29
N ILE A 101 3.06 12.84 -27.96
CA ILE A 101 3.35 13.83 -26.92
C ILE A 101 2.28 13.65 -25.87
N ALA A 102 2.71 13.46 -24.63
CA ALA A 102 1.85 13.32 -23.47
C ALA A 102 0.86 14.49 -23.39
N GLN A 103 -0.42 14.16 -23.26
CA GLN A 103 -1.54 15.07 -23.12
C GLN A 103 -2.00 15.18 -21.66
N ALA A 104 -1.72 14.17 -20.84
CA ALA A 104 -1.94 14.15 -19.40
C ALA A 104 -0.63 13.91 -18.62
N SER A 105 -0.66 14.17 -17.32
CA SER A 105 0.52 14.08 -16.43
C SER A 105 1.02 12.65 -16.19
N ASP A 106 0.17 11.67 -16.42
CA ASP A 106 0.41 10.23 -16.29
C ASP A 106 0.79 9.56 -17.62
N GLU A 107 0.85 10.33 -18.70
CA GLU A 107 1.23 9.85 -20.03
C GLU A 107 2.73 10.09 -20.33
N LEU A 108 3.29 9.24 -21.19
CA LEU A 108 4.67 9.35 -21.64
C LEU A 108 4.74 9.98 -23.03
N SER A 109 5.76 10.82 -23.26
CA SER A 109 6.09 11.34 -24.58
C SER A 109 7.16 10.47 -25.24
N PHE A 110 7.08 10.28 -26.55
CA PHE A 110 7.96 9.39 -27.30
C PHE A 110 8.33 9.95 -28.67
N GLU A 111 9.54 9.67 -29.13
CA GLU A 111 10.02 9.88 -30.50
C GLU A 111 10.09 8.57 -31.28
N VAL A 112 10.03 8.67 -32.62
CA VAL A 112 10.16 7.48 -33.48
C VAL A 112 11.57 6.93 -33.36
N GLY A 113 11.69 5.64 -33.04
CA GLY A 113 12.97 4.99 -32.75
C GLY A 113 13.21 4.69 -31.27
N ASP A 114 12.41 5.28 -30.37
CA ASP A 114 12.54 5.02 -28.93
C ASP A 114 12.13 3.60 -28.56
N ILE A 115 12.82 3.06 -27.54
CA ILE A 115 12.49 1.77 -26.93
C ILE A 115 11.90 2.02 -25.54
N VAL A 116 10.68 1.54 -25.34
CA VAL A 116 9.90 1.72 -24.11
C VAL A 116 9.80 0.39 -23.37
N SER A 117 10.06 0.40 -22.07
CA SER A 117 9.87 -0.78 -21.22
C SER A 117 8.41 -0.88 -20.81
N VAL A 118 7.70 -1.90 -21.28
CA VAL A 118 6.30 -2.17 -20.90
C VAL A 118 6.30 -2.89 -19.56
N ILE A 119 5.51 -2.41 -18.61
CA ILE A 119 5.37 -2.98 -17.25
C ILE A 119 4.02 -3.65 -17.04
N ASP A 120 2.99 -3.23 -17.78
CA ASP A 120 1.67 -3.82 -17.73
C ASP A 120 0.94 -3.64 -19.07
N MET A 121 0.27 -4.70 -19.52
CA MET A 121 -0.42 -4.77 -20.81
C MET A 121 -1.77 -5.47 -20.62
N PRO A 122 -2.81 -4.72 -20.19
CA PRO A 122 -4.14 -5.28 -19.99
C PRO A 122 -4.73 -5.83 -21.29
N PRO A 123 -5.71 -6.76 -21.21
CA PRO A 123 -6.51 -7.17 -22.35
C PRO A 123 -7.15 -5.99 -23.08
N LYS A 124 -7.26 -6.09 -24.40
CA LYS A 124 -7.80 -5.00 -25.25
C LYS A 124 -9.27 -4.67 -24.99
N GLU A 125 -10.01 -5.61 -24.38
CA GLU A 125 -11.39 -5.41 -23.94
C GLU A 125 -11.51 -4.47 -22.74
N ASP A 126 -10.45 -4.33 -21.95
CA ASP A 126 -10.41 -3.46 -20.76
C ASP A 126 -9.88 -2.06 -21.12
N THR A 127 -8.78 -1.98 -21.88
CA THR A 127 -8.20 -0.69 -22.27
C THR A 127 -7.30 -0.79 -23.50
N THR A 128 -7.18 0.31 -24.23
CA THR A 128 -6.21 0.48 -25.33
C THR A 128 -4.85 0.98 -24.85
N TRP A 129 -4.69 1.24 -23.55
CA TRP A 129 -3.49 1.81 -22.95
C TRP A 129 -2.64 0.76 -22.26
N TRP A 130 -1.33 0.87 -22.45
CA TRP A 130 -0.33 0.06 -21.74
C TRP A 130 0.44 0.96 -20.79
N ARG A 131 0.87 0.40 -19.67
CA ARG A 131 1.78 1.10 -18.76
C ARG A 131 3.20 0.75 -19.14
N GLY A 132 4.03 1.77 -19.21
CA GLY A 132 5.45 1.63 -19.50
C GLY A 132 6.30 2.62 -18.74
N LYS A 133 7.62 2.49 -18.87
CA LYS A 133 8.61 3.42 -18.37
C LYS A 133 9.63 3.71 -19.47
N HIS A 134 10.12 4.95 -19.51
CA HIS A 134 11.26 5.31 -20.34
C HIS A 134 12.46 4.46 -19.89
N GLY A 135 13.17 3.84 -20.83
CA GLY A 135 14.37 3.05 -20.51
C GLY A 135 15.36 3.89 -19.68
N PHE A 136 16.10 3.24 -18.78
CA PHE A 136 17.08 3.88 -17.91
C PHE A 136 17.95 4.87 -18.71
N GLN A 137 17.86 6.14 -18.35
CA GLN A 137 18.84 7.17 -18.69
C GLN A 137 19.71 7.44 -17.46
#